data_AF-A0AAW3WMV7-F1
#
_entry.id   AF-A0AAW3WMV7-F1
#
_cell.length_a   1.000
_cell.length_b   1.000
_cell.length_c   1.000
_cell.angle_alpha   90.00
_cell.angle_beta   90.00
_cell.angle_gamma   90.00
#
_symmetry.space_group_name_H-M   'P 1'
#
loop_
_entity.id
_entity.type
_entity.pdbx_description
1 polymer ?
#
loop_
_entity_poly.entity_id
_entity_poly.type
_entity_poly.pdbx_seq_one_letter_code
_entity_poly.pdbx_strand_id
1 'polypeptide(L)'
;MKNKTNILITGATGFVGAYLLHDLLADVSVGKIYILCRNIQPNNERQRLIDAYHKFSIDSLDVLVYTKNIHMIEGDITQPSLGINKVHYKELCKEVDVIYHIAARVNHIRSYEALKSANVDSLADIISMARTGKTKIVNFVSTLGSAAKKDTQGFYVEELPDRTPWHSDMGYLLSKWEAEKLLSCFQNEGGKANLFRLGYISGHSKTGAALFANNQFMLFVKSRIQLGYAPELARTINFTPIDYTAALMSQLKYRCQGGEVLNLFNYNGLIHWNGIVNWLNARGCNIKIIPFYEWQSKLLADNDENALYKFLPLYGSEGAHDKILRFGREIERFRYKKVKEATESARYVLPSLKYELLDRYLGYLQEQKFLPVPPGR
;
A
#
# COMPACT_ATOMS: atom_id res chain seq x y z
N MET A 1 -23.13 -6.80 -26.52
CA MET A 1 -21.90 -6.27 -25.90
C MET A 1 -22.12 -6.24 -24.39
N LYS A 2 -21.26 -6.85 -23.57
CA LYS A 2 -21.37 -6.64 -22.10
C LYS A 2 -21.16 -5.15 -21.82
N ASN A 3 -22.01 -4.53 -21.00
CA ASN A 3 -21.79 -3.16 -20.57
C ASN A 3 -20.42 -3.06 -19.87
N LYS A 4 -19.63 -2.07 -20.27
CA LYS A 4 -18.34 -1.78 -19.64
C LYS A 4 -18.56 -1.33 -18.19
N THR A 5 -17.60 -1.66 -17.32
CA THR A 5 -17.67 -1.32 -15.89
C THR A 5 -17.12 0.09 -15.66
N ASN A 6 -17.93 0.99 -15.12
CA ASN A 6 -17.48 2.31 -14.69
C ASN A 6 -16.91 2.25 -13.27
N ILE A 7 -15.74 2.86 -13.07
CA ILE A 7 -14.95 2.71 -11.85
C ILE A 7 -14.72 4.07 -11.20
N LEU A 8 -14.86 4.16 -9.88
CA LEU A 8 -14.33 5.26 -9.08
C LEU A 8 -13.05 4.80 -8.37
N ILE A 9 -11.97 5.56 -8.47
CA ILE A 9 -10.72 5.31 -7.74
C ILE A 9 -10.44 6.48 -6.81
N THR A 10 -10.29 6.21 -5.52
CA THR A 10 -9.64 7.16 -4.60
C THR A 10 -8.16 6.80 -4.49
N GLY A 11 -7.28 7.80 -4.53
CA GLY A 11 -5.85 7.57 -4.30
C GLY A 11 -5.06 7.16 -5.54
N ALA A 12 -5.58 7.43 -6.75
CA ALA A 12 -4.89 7.18 -8.02
C ALA A 12 -3.56 7.96 -8.16
N THR A 13 -3.38 9.05 -7.41
CA THR A 13 -2.10 9.80 -7.35
C THR A 13 -1.10 9.22 -6.34
N GLY A 14 -1.46 8.12 -5.65
CA GLY A 14 -0.58 7.36 -4.77
C GLY A 14 0.04 6.17 -5.49
N PHE A 15 1.07 5.56 -4.90
CA PHE A 15 1.86 4.50 -5.56
C PHE A 15 1.00 3.32 -6.02
N VAL A 16 0.21 2.72 -5.12
CA VAL A 16 -0.67 1.59 -5.46
C VAL A 16 -1.75 1.99 -6.46
N GLY A 17 -2.40 3.14 -6.26
CA GLY A 17 -3.49 3.59 -7.11
C GLY A 17 -3.04 3.94 -8.53
N ALA A 18 -1.82 4.45 -8.71
CA ALA A 18 -1.27 4.80 -10.02
C ALA A 18 -1.05 3.55 -10.89
N TYR A 19 -0.44 2.50 -10.31
CA TYR A 19 -0.26 1.22 -11.00
C TYR A 19 -1.58 0.48 -11.20
N LEU A 20 -2.51 0.52 -10.25
CA LEU A 20 -3.85 -0.05 -10.47
C LEU A 20 -4.56 0.65 -11.65
N LEU A 21 -4.49 1.98 -11.71
CA LEU A 21 -5.07 2.74 -12.82
C LEU A 21 -4.44 2.32 -14.15
N HIS A 22 -3.11 2.13 -14.18
CA HIS A 22 -2.40 1.69 -15.38
C HIS A 22 -2.97 0.36 -15.90
N ASP A 23 -3.13 -0.62 -15.02
CA ASP A 23 -3.68 -1.93 -15.39
C ASP A 23 -5.16 -1.85 -15.80
N LEU A 24 -5.97 -1.04 -15.10
CA LEU A 24 -7.40 -0.87 -15.43
C LEU A 24 -7.61 -0.16 -16.77
N LEU A 25 -6.73 0.77 -17.16
CA LEU A 25 -6.80 1.45 -18.46
C LEU A 25 -6.49 0.51 -19.63
N ALA A 26 -5.68 -0.53 -19.39
CA ALA A 26 -5.36 -1.54 -20.39
C ALA A 26 -6.50 -2.56 -20.58
N ASP A 27 -7.48 -2.62 -19.68
CA ASP A 27 -8.58 -3.58 -19.74
C ASP A 27 -9.78 -3.07 -20.53
N VAL A 28 -10.07 -3.73 -21.66
CA VAL A 28 -11.16 -3.39 -22.59
C VAL A 28 -12.57 -3.46 -21.98
N SER A 29 -12.75 -4.17 -20.86
CA SER A 29 -14.01 -4.27 -20.12
C SER A 29 -14.26 -3.05 -19.22
N VAL A 30 -13.27 -2.18 -19.02
CA VAL A 30 -13.40 -0.95 -18.24
C VAL A 30 -13.95 0.18 -19.10
N GLY A 31 -14.92 0.90 -18.55
CA GLY A 31 -15.59 2.05 -19.14
C GLY A 31 -14.97 3.36 -18.67
N LYS A 32 -15.80 4.23 -18.09
CA LYS A 32 -15.34 5.48 -17.46
C LYS A 32 -14.58 5.18 -16.17
N ILE A 33 -13.47 5.86 -15.95
CA ILE A 33 -12.71 5.85 -14.71
C ILE A 33 -12.75 7.24 -14.10
N TYR A 34 -13.52 7.37 -13.03
CA TYR A 34 -13.61 8.55 -12.21
C TYR A 34 -12.46 8.54 -11.19
N ILE A 35 -11.68 9.61 -11.12
CA ILE A 35 -10.56 9.75 -10.20
C ILE A 35 -10.86 10.86 -9.21
N LEU A 36 -11.04 10.49 -7.95
CA LEU A 36 -11.15 11.48 -6.87
C LEU A 36 -9.78 12.08 -6.59
N CYS A 37 -9.64 13.38 -6.80
CA CYS A 37 -8.40 14.12 -6.58
C CYS A 37 -8.67 15.44 -5.87
N ARG A 38 -7.69 15.93 -5.12
CA ARG A 38 -7.74 17.24 -4.46
C ARG A 38 -7.09 18.29 -5.35
N ASN A 39 -7.49 19.54 -5.21
CA ASN A 39 -6.85 20.71 -5.81
C ASN A 39 -6.64 20.58 -7.34
N ILE A 40 -7.63 20.05 -8.05
CA ILE A 40 -7.67 19.98 -9.52
C ILE A 40 -7.53 21.40 -10.07
N GLN A 41 -6.53 21.59 -10.92
CA GLN A 41 -6.27 22.87 -11.56
C GLN A 41 -7.17 23.00 -12.80
N PRO A 42 -7.95 24.09 -12.97
CA PRO A 42 -8.89 24.23 -14.09
C PRO A 42 -8.25 24.07 -15.48
N ASN A 43 -7.00 24.51 -15.63
CA ASN A 43 -6.29 24.45 -16.91
C ASN A 43 -5.45 23.17 -17.09
N ASN A 44 -5.39 22.31 -16.06
CA ASN A 44 -4.59 21.09 -16.10
C ASN A 44 -5.10 20.07 -15.08
N GLU A 45 -6.32 19.57 -15.33
CA GLU A 45 -7.04 18.74 -14.37
C GLU A 45 -6.30 17.43 -14.02
N ARG A 46 -5.48 16.93 -14.96
CA ARG A 46 -4.74 15.67 -14.84
C ARG A 46 -3.30 15.83 -14.34
N GLN A 47 -2.80 17.04 -14.09
CA GLN A 47 -1.38 17.26 -13.75
C GLN A 47 -0.90 16.39 -12.60
N ARG A 48 -1.67 16.30 -11.51
CA ARG A 48 -1.28 15.50 -10.33
C ARG A 48 -1.16 14.01 -10.63
N LEU A 49 -1.88 13.51 -11.63
CA LEU A 49 -1.82 12.12 -12.06
C LEU A 49 -0.60 11.89 -12.96
N ILE A 50 -0.33 12.82 -13.87
CA ILE A 50 0.87 12.86 -14.71
C ILE A 50 2.13 12.91 -13.81
N ASP A 51 2.16 13.80 -12.82
CA ASP A 51 3.23 13.89 -11.83
C ASP A 51 3.42 12.58 -11.07
N ALA A 52 2.33 11.90 -10.73
CA ALA A 52 2.40 10.60 -10.07
C ALA A 52 3.03 9.53 -10.98
N TYR A 53 2.66 9.48 -12.26
CA TYR A 53 3.24 8.52 -13.21
C TYR A 53 4.72 8.79 -13.46
N HIS A 54 5.12 10.06 -13.59
CA HIS A 54 6.54 10.43 -13.63
C HIS A 54 7.28 10.01 -12.36
N LYS A 55 6.74 10.37 -11.19
CA LYS A 55 7.35 10.06 -9.89
C LYS A 55 7.51 8.57 -9.65
N PHE A 56 6.60 7.75 -10.17
CA PHE A 56 6.60 6.31 -9.99
C PHE A 56 7.18 5.56 -11.18
N SER A 57 7.73 6.26 -12.18
CA SER A 57 8.34 5.67 -13.37
C SER A 57 7.41 4.67 -14.07
N ILE A 58 6.16 5.11 -14.31
CA ILE A 58 5.14 4.33 -15.01
C ILE A 58 5.12 4.75 -16.49
N ASP A 59 5.56 3.86 -17.37
CA ASP A 59 5.66 4.09 -18.81
C ASP A 59 4.28 3.97 -19.48
N SER A 60 3.49 5.04 -19.46
CA SER A 60 2.18 5.12 -20.18
C SER A 60 1.56 6.52 -20.14
N LEU A 61 2.39 7.57 -20.13
CA LEU A 61 1.91 8.94 -20.04
C LEU A 61 0.97 9.32 -21.19
N ASP A 62 1.25 8.86 -22.41
CA ASP A 62 0.38 9.11 -23.56
C ASP A 62 -1.04 8.57 -23.35
N VAL A 63 -1.16 7.36 -22.78
CA VAL A 63 -2.47 6.77 -22.47
C VAL A 63 -3.22 7.65 -21.47
N LEU A 64 -2.54 8.14 -20.43
CA LEU A 64 -3.15 9.05 -19.46
C LEU A 64 -3.59 10.39 -20.07
N VAL A 65 -2.79 10.94 -20.98
CA VAL A 65 -3.03 12.26 -21.56
C VAL A 65 -4.20 12.20 -22.55
N TYR A 66 -4.20 11.21 -23.45
CA TYR A 66 -5.13 11.19 -24.58
C TYR A 66 -6.41 10.40 -24.34
N THR A 67 -6.48 9.55 -23.30
CA THR A 67 -7.69 8.76 -23.05
C THR A 67 -8.88 9.65 -22.67
N LYS A 68 -10.03 9.36 -23.28
CA LYS A 68 -11.32 9.98 -22.91
C LYS A 68 -12.02 9.26 -21.76
N ASN A 69 -11.47 8.15 -21.28
CA ASN A 69 -12.09 7.35 -20.22
C ASN A 69 -11.86 7.95 -18.82
N ILE A 70 -10.85 8.81 -18.63
CA ILE A 70 -10.53 9.38 -17.32
C ILE A 70 -11.34 10.67 -17.08
N HIS A 71 -12.07 10.69 -15.96
CA HIS A 71 -12.83 11.83 -15.49
C HIS A 71 -12.31 12.25 -14.10
N MET A 72 -11.78 13.46 -13.99
CA MET A 72 -11.26 13.97 -12.72
C MET A 72 -12.43 14.52 -11.88
N ILE A 73 -12.51 14.12 -10.62
CA ILE A 73 -13.53 14.58 -9.67
C ILE A 73 -12.83 15.27 -8.51
N GLU A 74 -13.14 16.56 -8.32
CA GLU A 74 -12.62 17.32 -7.19
C GLU A 74 -13.28 16.83 -5.89
N GLY A 75 -12.45 16.51 -4.90
CA GLY A 75 -12.90 16.19 -3.55
C GLY A 75 -11.76 15.78 -2.61
N ASP A 76 -12.07 15.71 -1.33
CA ASP A 76 -11.17 15.32 -0.26
C ASP A 76 -11.85 14.27 0.63
N ILE A 77 -11.24 13.08 0.72
CA ILE A 77 -11.76 11.95 1.51
C ILE A 77 -11.92 12.26 3.00
N THR A 78 -11.31 13.33 3.51
CA THR A 78 -11.42 13.76 4.90
C THR A 78 -12.66 14.61 5.18
N GLN A 79 -13.38 15.02 4.13
CA GLN A 79 -14.59 15.82 4.22
C GLN A 79 -15.84 14.95 4.03
N PRO A 80 -16.99 15.32 4.63
CA PRO A 80 -18.25 14.61 4.42
C PRO A 80 -18.59 14.44 2.95
N SER A 81 -19.16 13.29 2.57
CA SER A 81 -19.43 12.95 1.17
C SER A 81 -18.19 13.07 0.28
N LEU A 82 -17.01 12.80 0.85
CA LEU A 82 -15.69 12.88 0.19
C LEU A 82 -15.37 14.29 -0.34
N GLY A 83 -16.01 15.34 0.18
CA GLY A 83 -15.87 16.72 -0.30
C GLY A 83 -16.35 16.94 -1.74
N ILE A 84 -17.09 15.98 -2.31
CA ILE A 84 -17.58 16.05 -3.69
C ILE A 84 -18.82 16.95 -3.73
N ASN A 85 -18.90 17.82 -4.75
CA ASN A 85 -20.08 18.65 -4.93
C ASN A 85 -21.34 17.80 -5.22
N LYS A 86 -22.53 18.35 -4.93
CA LYS A 86 -23.80 17.61 -5.02
C LYS A 86 -24.11 17.07 -6.42
N VAL A 87 -23.65 17.75 -7.49
CA VAL A 87 -23.91 17.35 -8.87
C VAL A 87 -23.08 16.12 -9.23
N HIS A 88 -21.77 16.19 -9.02
CA HIS A 88 -20.86 15.06 -9.26
C HIS A 88 -21.19 13.87 -8.33
N TYR A 89 -21.56 14.10 -7.06
CA TYR A 89 -21.94 13.02 -6.16
C TYR A 89 -23.16 12.24 -6.69
N LYS A 90 -24.19 12.95 -7.17
CA LYS A 90 -25.36 12.33 -7.79
C LYS A 90 -25.00 11.56 -9.07
N GLU A 91 -24.12 12.12 -9.91
CA GLU A 91 -23.61 11.42 -11.10
C GLU A 91 -22.91 10.12 -10.70
N LEU A 92 -21.96 10.16 -9.76
CA LEU A 92 -21.22 8.99 -9.31
C LEU A 92 -22.14 7.91 -8.73
N CYS A 93 -23.16 8.30 -7.94
CA CYS A 93 -24.16 7.36 -7.41
C CYS A 93 -24.92 6.61 -8.52
N LYS A 94 -25.14 7.26 -9.67
CA LYS A 94 -25.86 6.68 -10.82
C LYS A 94 -24.93 5.89 -11.75
N GLU A 95 -23.74 6.40 -12.02
CA GLU A 95 -22.88 5.92 -13.12
C GLU A 95 -21.84 4.87 -12.66
N VAL A 96 -21.32 4.94 -11.43
CA VAL A 96 -20.23 4.07 -10.95
C VAL A 96 -20.74 2.68 -10.58
N ASP A 97 -20.11 1.64 -11.12
CA ASP A 97 -20.39 0.23 -10.80
C ASP A 97 -19.45 -0.32 -9.72
N VAL A 98 -18.19 0.11 -9.72
CA VAL A 98 -17.15 -0.39 -8.83
C VAL A 98 -16.36 0.76 -8.24
N ILE A 99 -16.06 0.69 -6.94
CA ILE A 99 -15.26 1.66 -6.22
C ILE A 99 -13.98 0.99 -5.73
N TYR A 100 -12.81 1.48 -6.14
CA TYR A 100 -11.54 1.16 -5.50
C TYR A 100 -11.18 2.26 -4.51
N HIS A 101 -11.40 2.00 -3.22
CA HIS A 101 -11.05 2.90 -2.15
C HIS A 101 -9.64 2.57 -1.62
N ILE A 102 -8.64 3.25 -2.18
CA ILE A 102 -7.20 3.04 -1.88
C ILE A 102 -6.65 4.18 -1.02
N ALA A 103 -7.19 5.39 -1.21
CA ALA A 103 -6.72 6.56 -0.49
C ALA A 103 -6.85 6.37 1.02
N ALA A 104 -5.74 6.63 1.71
CA ALA A 104 -5.64 6.60 3.17
C ALA A 104 -4.52 7.55 3.60
N ARG A 105 -4.55 7.99 4.84
CA ARG A 105 -3.41 8.61 5.50
C ARG A 105 -2.56 7.52 6.17
N VAL A 106 -1.45 7.18 5.53
CA VAL A 106 -0.48 6.21 6.04
C VAL A 106 0.55 6.95 6.90
N ASN A 107 0.46 6.80 8.22
CA ASN A 107 1.41 7.40 9.16
C ASN A 107 1.53 6.56 10.43
N HIS A 108 2.73 6.07 10.73
CA HIS A 108 2.98 5.16 11.85
C HIS A 108 3.19 5.85 13.21
N ILE A 109 3.16 7.18 13.27
CA ILE A 109 3.42 7.98 14.48
C ILE A 109 2.14 8.67 14.96
N ARG A 110 1.26 9.07 14.04
CA ARG A 110 0.02 9.78 14.37
C ARG A 110 -0.96 8.89 15.14
N SER A 111 -1.73 9.51 16.03
CA SER A 111 -2.79 8.85 16.79
C SER A 111 -3.94 8.41 15.89
N TYR A 112 -4.81 7.55 16.41
CA TYR A 112 -6.01 7.11 15.70
C TYR A 112 -6.92 8.29 15.32
N GLU A 113 -7.13 9.24 16.24
CA GLU A 113 -8.00 10.40 16.05
C GLU A 113 -7.55 11.26 14.86
N ALA A 114 -6.24 11.45 14.71
CA ALA A 114 -5.65 12.20 13.60
C ALA A 114 -5.76 11.47 12.23
N LEU A 115 -6.08 10.18 12.24
CA LEU A 115 -6.17 9.32 11.06
C LEU A 115 -7.61 8.90 10.74
N LYS A 116 -8.53 9.00 11.71
CA LYS A 116 -9.92 8.54 11.62
C LYS A 116 -10.65 9.11 10.41
N SER A 117 -10.57 10.43 10.17
CA SER A 117 -11.27 11.06 9.05
C SER A 117 -10.84 10.48 7.70
N ALA A 118 -9.54 10.28 7.49
CA ALA A 118 -8.99 9.78 6.23
C ALA A 118 -9.12 8.27 6.05
N ASN A 119 -9.16 7.49 7.14
CA ASN A 119 -9.03 6.04 7.08
C ASN A 119 -10.32 5.28 7.44
N VAL A 120 -11.21 5.89 8.23
CA VAL A 120 -12.46 5.29 8.75
C VAL A 120 -13.67 6.01 8.17
N ASP A 121 -13.77 7.33 8.38
CA ASP A 121 -14.95 8.10 7.98
C ASP A 121 -15.06 8.18 6.45
N SER A 122 -13.93 8.26 5.75
CA SER A 122 -13.85 8.15 4.30
C SER A 122 -14.45 6.85 3.75
N LEU A 123 -14.26 5.71 4.43
CA LEU A 123 -14.89 4.45 4.04
C LEU A 123 -16.40 4.48 4.33
N ALA A 124 -16.84 5.12 5.42
CA ALA A 124 -18.26 5.30 5.71
C ALA A 124 -18.96 6.11 4.60
N ASP A 125 -18.34 7.17 4.11
CA ASP A 125 -18.82 7.95 2.96
C ASP A 125 -18.86 7.11 1.67
N ILE A 126 -17.84 6.29 1.42
CA ILE A 126 -17.81 5.36 0.27
C ILE A 126 -18.95 4.34 0.37
N ILE A 127 -19.21 3.78 1.56
CA ILE A 127 -20.31 2.85 1.80
C ILE A 127 -21.67 3.56 1.58
N SER A 128 -21.81 4.81 2.01
CA SER A 128 -23.01 5.63 1.74
C SER A 128 -23.26 5.80 0.24
N MET A 129 -22.22 6.09 -0.55
CA MET A 129 -22.29 6.15 -2.01
C MET A 129 -22.63 4.78 -2.63
N ALA A 130 -22.06 3.70 -2.09
CA ALA A 130 -22.30 2.33 -2.56
C ALA A 130 -23.75 1.87 -2.34
N ARG A 131 -24.43 2.42 -1.32
CA ARG A 131 -25.85 2.17 -1.03
C ARG A 131 -26.82 3.03 -1.85
N THR A 132 -26.34 4.06 -2.54
CA THR A 132 -27.20 5.06 -3.19
C THR A 132 -27.31 4.84 -4.70
N GLY A 133 -28.52 4.88 -5.26
CA GLY A 133 -28.76 4.83 -6.71
C GLY A 133 -28.75 3.40 -7.26
N LYS A 134 -27.57 2.83 -7.49
CA LYS A 134 -27.38 1.42 -7.89
C LYS A 134 -26.37 0.71 -6.98
N THR A 135 -26.51 -0.61 -6.86
CA THR A 135 -25.57 -1.47 -6.14
C THR A 135 -24.17 -1.33 -6.74
N LYS A 136 -23.18 -1.06 -5.88
CA LYS A 136 -21.77 -0.95 -6.27
C LYS A 136 -20.95 -2.01 -5.54
N ILE A 137 -19.86 -2.45 -6.16
CA ILE A 137 -18.85 -3.28 -5.49
C ILE A 137 -17.78 -2.37 -4.90
N VAL A 138 -17.50 -2.51 -3.61
CA VAL A 138 -16.48 -1.73 -2.90
C VAL A 138 -15.22 -2.59 -2.73
N ASN A 139 -14.17 -2.27 -3.48
CA ASN A 139 -12.83 -2.80 -3.30
C ASN A 139 -12.07 -1.91 -2.32
N PHE A 140 -11.95 -2.34 -1.07
CA PHE A 140 -11.24 -1.60 -0.03
C PHE A 140 -9.82 -2.10 0.15
N VAL A 141 -8.85 -1.19 0.16
CA VAL A 141 -7.46 -1.51 0.43
C VAL A 141 -7.15 -1.29 1.90
N SER A 142 -6.72 -2.35 2.57
CA SER A 142 -6.26 -2.36 3.95
C SER A 142 -4.79 -2.80 4.05
N THR A 143 -4.35 -3.23 5.22
CA THR A 143 -2.98 -3.67 5.49
C THR A 143 -2.99 -5.00 6.23
N LEU A 144 -1.97 -5.84 6.04
CA LEU A 144 -1.85 -7.07 6.84
C LEU A 144 -1.82 -6.78 8.34
N GLY A 145 -1.23 -5.66 8.75
CA GLY A 145 -1.10 -5.30 10.17
C GLY A 145 -2.42 -5.02 10.89
N SER A 146 -3.56 -4.91 10.18
CA SER A 146 -4.88 -4.77 10.78
C SER A 146 -5.68 -6.07 10.83
N ALA A 147 -5.13 -7.19 10.36
CA ALA A 147 -5.79 -8.49 10.54
C ALA A 147 -5.86 -8.83 12.03
N ALA A 148 -7.07 -9.09 12.53
CA ALA A 148 -7.31 -9.43 13.93
C ALA A 148 -7.76 -10.88 14.13
N LYS A 149 -8.54 -11.43 13.18
CA LYS A 149 -9.12 -12.78 13.30
C LYS A 149 -8.07 -13.86 13.05
N LYS A 150 -8.01 -14.85 13.96
CA LYS A 150 -7.10 -15.99 13.89
C LYS A 150 -7.86 -17.31 13.90
N ASP A 151 -7.31 -18.33 13.24
CA ASP A 151 -7.78 -19.71 13.38
C ASP A 151 -7.27 -20.35 14.68
N THR A 152 -7.68 -21.61 14.93
CA THR A 152 -7.28 -22.38 16.12
C THR A 152 -5.78 -22.66 16.21
N GLN A 153 -5.04 -22.50 15.11
CA GLN A 153 -3.59 -22.63 15.06
C GLN A 153 -2.87 -21.28 15.27
N GLY A 154 -3.63 -20.19 15.47
CA GLY A 154 -3.10 -18.85 15.67
C GLY A 154 -2.71 -18.12 14.39
N PHE A 155 -3.10 -18.60 13.22
CA PHE A 155 -2.83 -17.93 11.94
C PHE A 155 -3.92 -16.92 11.60
N TYR A 156 -3.54 -15.74 11.12
CA TYR A 156 -4.45 -14.72 10.60
C TYR A 156 -5.17 -15.22 9.35
N VAL A 157 -6.49 -15.26 9.40
CA VAL A 157 -7.33 -15.81 8.33
C VAL A 157 -7.71 -14.77 7.28
N GLU A 158 -8.04 -15.26 6.08
CA GLU A 158 -8.54 -14.47 4.95
C GLU A 158 -10.06 -14.25 5.05
N GLU A 159 -10.46 -13.66 6.18
CA GLU A 159 -11.84 -13.32 6.55
C GLU A 159 -11.91 -11.92 7.18
N LEU A 160 -13.09 -11.30 7.13
CA LEU A 160 -13.37 -10.03 7.80
C LEU A 160 -13.24 -10.18 9.33
N PRO A 161 -12.90 -9.10 10.04
CA PRO A 161 -12.88 -9.13 11.50
C PRO A 161 -14.29 -9.38 12.06
N ASP A 162 -14.32 -10.03 13.21
CA ASP A 162 -15.51 -10.11 14.05
C ASP A 162 -15.63 -8.86 14.94
N ARG A 163 -16.50 -8.92 15.95
CA ARG A 163 -16.75 -7.82 16.90
C ARG A 163 -15.76 -7.79 18.07
N THR A 164 -14.78 -8.70 18.11
CA THR A 164 -13.80 -8.78 19.20
C THR A 164 -12.95 -7.52 19.21
N PRO A 165 -12.87 -6.80 20.35
CA PRO A 165 -12.00 -5.64 20.44
C PRO A 165 -10.56 -5.99 20.10
N TRP A 166 -9.94 -5.18 19.25
CA TRP A 166 -8.52 -5.29 18.91
C TRP A 166 -7.78 -4.07 19.43
N HIS A 167 -6.71 -4.31 20.18
CA HIS A 167 -5.92 -3.26 20.78
C HIS A 167 -4.59 -3.11 20.03
N SER A 168 -4.31 -1.88 19.61
CA SER A 168 -3.03 -1.50 19.02
C SER A 168 -2.67 -0.10 19.51
N ASP A 169 -1.43 0.09 19.93
CA ASP A 169 -0.86 1.42 20.22
C ASP A 169 -0.47 2.17 18.92
N MET A 170 -0.60 1.53 17.75
CA MET A 170 -0.34 2.14 16.45
C MET A 170 -1.66 2.65 15.85
N GLY A 171 -1.87 3.96 15.89
CA GLY A 171 -3.07 4.63 15.39
C GLY A 171 -3.42 4.24 13.95
N TYR A 172 -2.42 4.06 13.07
CA TYR A 172 -2.66 3.62 11.69
C TYR A 172 -3.28 2.22 11.62
N LEU A 173 -2.73 1.24 12.31
CA LEU A 173 -3.27 -0.12 12.27
C LEU A 173 -4.67 -0.17 12.88
N LEU A 174 -4.87 0.53 14.01
CA LEU A 174 -6.18 0.64 14.64
C LEU A 174 -7.21 1.27 13.69
N SER A 175 -6.84 2.33 12.97
CA SER A 175 -7.73 2.98 11.99
C SER A 175 -8.12 2.06 10.82
N LYS A 176 -7.19 1.20 10.36
CA LYS A 176 -7.47 0.25 9.28
C LYS A 176 -8.34 -0.91 9.77
N TRP A 177 -8.12 -1.39 11.00
CA TRP A 177 -8.96 -2.39 11.62
C TRP A 177 -10.40 -1.89 11.86
N GLU A 178 -10.56 -0.66 12.35
CA GLU A 178 -11.88 -0.02 12.51
C GLU A 178 -12.62 0.09 11.16
N ALA A 179 -11.91 0.46 10.09
CA ALA A 179 -12.48 0.49 8.75
C ALA A 179 -12.88 -0.91 8.25
N GLU A 180 -12.09 -1.96 8.53
CA GLU A 180 -12.47 -3.34 8.20
C GLU A 180 -13.74 -3.80 8.93
N LYS A 181 -14.00 -3.34 10.16
CA LYS A 181 -15.28 -3.59 10.84
C LYS A 181 -16.46 -2.90 10.16
N LEU A 182 -16.30 -1.66 9.70
CA LEU A 182 -17.33 -0.97 8.92
C LEU A 182 -17.64 -1.74 7.63
N LEU A 183 -16.60 -2.24 6.96
CA LEU A 183 -16.76 -3.08 5.78
C LEU A 183 -17.51 -4.39 6.11
N SER A 184 -17.19 -5.02 7.25
CA SER A 184 -17.86 -6.22 7.75
C SER A 184 -19.36 -5.98 7.98
N CYS A 185 -19.73 -4.87 8.64
CA CYS A 185 -21.13 -4.46 8.80
C CYS A 185 -21.82 -4.27 7.45
N PHE A 186 -21.18 -3.57 6.50
CA PHE A 186 -21.74 -3.36 5.17
C PHE A 186 -22.01 -4.68 4.44
N GLN A 187 -21.10 -5.66 4.53
CA GLN A 187 -21.32 -6.98 3.90
C GLN A 187 -22.42 -7.79 4.59
N ASN A 188 -22.50 -7.74 5.92
CA ASN A 188 -23.56 -8.43 6.67
C ASN A 188 -24.97 -7.90 6.35
N GLU A 189 -25.07 -6.65 5.88
CA GLU A 189 -26.31 -6.03 5.41
C GLU A 189 -26.59 -6.30 3.91
N GLY A 190 -25.82 -7.18 3.25
CA GLY A 190 -25.98 -7.52 1.83
C GLY A 190 -25.17 -6.65 0.87
N GLY A 191 -24.31 -5.76 1.39
CA GLY A 191 -23.36 -5.00 0.60
C GLY A 191 -22.31 -5.88 -0.08
N LYS A 192 -21.87 -5.46 -1.28
CA LYS A 192 -20.81 -6.16 -2.01
C LYS A 192 -19.48 -5.45 -1.78
N ALA A 193 -18.58 -6.09 -1.06
CA ALA A 193 -17.24 -5.56 -0.86
C ALA A 193 -16.17 -6.64 -0.95
N ASN A 194 -14.97 -6.23 -1.36
CA ASN A 194 -13.75 -7.02 -1.26
C ASN A 194 -12.72 -6.24 -0.43
N LEU A 195 -11.87 -6.97 0.27
CA LEU A 195 -10.84 -6.44 1.15
C LEU A 195 -9.46 -6.93 0.69
N PHE A 196 -8.57 -6.01 0.36
CA PHE A 196 -7.17 -6.32 0.04
C PHE A 196 -6.26 -5.85 1.18
N ARG A 197 -5.82 -6.77 2.04
CA ARG A 197 -4.83 -6.48 3.08
C ARG A 197 -3.44 -6.54 2.47
N LEU A 198 -2.87 -5.37 2.16
CA LEU A 198 -1.56 -5.30 1.52
C LEU A 198 -0.43 -5.64 2.50
N GLY A 199 0.54 -6.41 2.02
CA GLY A 199 1.85 -6.54 2.64
C GLY A 199 2.71 -5.30 2.42
N TYR A 200 4.02 -5.45 2.60
CA TYR A 200 4.94 -4.35 2.31
C TYR A 200 5.14 -4.23 0.80
N ILE A 201 4.47 -3.22 0.23
CA ILE A 201 4.55 -2.91 -1.20
C ILE A 201 5.94 -2.36 -1.53
N SER A 202 6.61 -3.06 -2.43
CA SER A 202 7.99 -2.83 -2.86
C SER A 202 8.03 -2.30 -4.30
N GLY A 203 9.22 -2.26 -4.91
CA GLY A 203 9.37 -1.77 -6.27
C GLY A 203 8.67 -2.64 -7.32
N HIS A 204 8.65 -2.16 -8.55
CA HIS A 204 8.18 -2.91 -9.71
C HIS A 204 9.16 -4.05 -10.00
N SER A 205 8.64 -5.28 -10.16
CA SER A 205 9.49 -6.47 -10.19
C SER A 205 10.45 -6.51 -11.38
N LYS A 206 10.16 -5.80 -12.48
CA LYS A 206 11.03 -5.72 -13.67
C LYS A 206 11.92 -4.47 -13.78
N THR A 207 11.40 -3.28 -13.51
CA THR A 207 12.13 -2.00 -13.65
C THR A 207 12.81 -1.55 -12.35
N GLY A 208 12.41 -2.10 -11.20
CA GLY A 208 12.89 -1.68 -9.88
C GLY A 208 12.26 -0.39 -9.36
N ALA A 209 11.41 0.27 -10.16
CA ALA A 209 10.75 1.51 -9.80
C ALA A 209 10.02 1.40 -8.46
N ALA A 210 10.41 2.22 -7.48
CA ALA A 210 9.95 2.10 -6.11
C ALA A 210 9.63 3.46 -5.49
N LEU A 211 8.71 3.48 -4.52
CA LEU A 211 8.53 4.62 -3.62
C LEU A 211 9.62 4.59 -2.53
N PHE A 212 10.61 5.49 -2.62
CA PHE A 212 11.76 5.50 -1.70
C PHE A 212 11.88 6.75 -0.81
N ALA A 213 11.69 7.96 -1.34
CA ALA A 213 12.09 9.21 -0.66
C ALA A 213 11.43 9.46 0.71
N ASN A 214 10.19 8.99 0.88
CA ASN A 214 9.44 9.08 2.14
C ASN A 214 9.01 7.71 2.66
N ASN A 215 9.63 6.64 2.17
CA ASN A 215 9.35 5.30 2.64
C ASN A 215 10.19 5.00 3.89
N GLN A 216 9.51 4.70 4.99
CA GLN A 216 10.13 4.49 6.31
C GLN A 216 11.16 3.35 6.29
N PHE A 217 10.93 2.27 5.56
CA PHE A 217 11.87 1.15 5.47
C PHE A 217 13.06 1.46 4.54
N MET A 218 12.84 2.19 3.44
CA MET A 218 13.95 2.61 2.56
C MET A 218 14.87 3.61 3.26
N LEU A 219 14.30 4.54 4.03
CA LEU A 219 15.05 5.49 4.86
C LEU A 219 15.73 4.80 6.04
N PHE A 220 15.08 3.76 6.59
CA PHE A 220 15.74 2.81 7.48
C PHE A 220 16.99 2.32 6.71
N VAL A 221 16.90 1.57 5.60
CA VAL A 221 18.08 0.99 4.93
C VAL A 221 19.17 2.02 4.63
N LYS A 222 18.80 3.21 4.14
CA LYS A 222 19.74 4.30 3.86
C LYS A 222 20.53 4.76 5.10
N SER A 223 19.86 4.94 6.24
CA SER A 223 20.52 5.32 7.50
C SER A 223 21.56 4.29 7.96
N ARG A 224 21.35 3.01 7.67
CA ARG A 224 22.34 1.95 7.95
C ARG A 224 23.63 2.11 7.16
N ILE A 225 23.48 2.48 5.88
CA ILE A 225 24.61 2.74 4.99
C ILE A 225 25.34 4.02 5.43
N GLN A 226 24.60 5.06 5.83
CA GLN A 226 25.18 6.31 6.34
C GLN A 226 25.94 6.11 7.67
N LEU A 227 25.35 5.36 8.61
CA LEU A 227 25.94 5.11 9.93
C LEU A 227 27.07 4.08 9.92
N GLY A 228 27.06 3.14 8.97
CA GLY A 228 27.92 1.95 9.02
C GLY A 228 27.53 0.93 10.10
N TYR A 229 26.37 1.10 10.75
CA TYR A 229 25.86 0.20 11.80
C TYR A 229 24.41 -0.18 11.58
N ALA A 230 24.10 -1.46 11.77
CA ALA A 230 22.75 -2.03 11.77
C ALA A 230 22.40 -2.59 13.16
N PRO A 231 21.15 -2.42 13.63
CA PRO A 231 20.70 -3.12 14.82
C PRO A 231 20.49 -4.60 14.50
N GLU A 232 20.79 -5.49 15.44
CA GLU A 232 20.29 -6.85 15.40
C GLU A 232 18.76 -6.85 15.56
N LEU A 233 18.05 -7.51 14.64
CA LEU A 233 16.59 -7.60 14.66
C LEU A 233 16.14 -8.99 14.25
N ALA A 234 15.46 -9.69 15.15
CA ALA A 234 14.79 -10.97 14.88
C ALA A 234 13.49 -10.75 14.09
N ARG A 235 13.61 -10.26 12.84
CA ARG A 235 12.49 -9.99 11.93
C ARG A 235 12.78 -10.50 10.53
N THR A 236 11.72 -10.94 9.86
CA THR A 236 11.70 -11.18 8.43
C THR A 236 11.01 -10.04 7.71
N ILE A 237 11.41 -9.82 6.47
CA ILE A 237 10.86 -8.80 5.60
C ILE A 237 10.32 -9.50 4.36
N ASN A 238 9.14 -9.03 3.97
CA ASN A 238 8.50 -9.43 2.74
C ASN A 238 8.48 -8.26 1.78
N PHE A 239 8.86 -8.48 0.52
CA PHE A 239 8.71 -7.50 -0.55
C PHE A 239 7.64 -7.99 -1.51
N THR A 240 6.51 -7.29 -1.52
CA THR A 240 5.42 -7.54 -2.46
C THR A 240 5.57 -6.57 -3.62
N PRO A 241 5.92 -7.02 -4.85
CA PRO A 241 6.12 -6.11 -5.97
C PRO A 241 4.84 -5.36 -6.35
N ILE A 242 4.96 -4.09 -6.72
CA ILE A 242 3.78 -3.25 -7.00
C ILE A 242 3.00 -3.70 -8.24
N ASP A 243 3.69 -4.17 -9.27
CA ASP A 243 3.11 -4.74 -10.49
C ASP A 243 2.31 -6.00 -10.21
N TYR A 244 2.82 -6.88 -9.35
CA TYR A 244 2.07 -8.02 -8.86
C TYR A 244 0.80 -7.58 -8.10
N THR A 245 0.93 -6.61 -7.20
CA THR A 245 -0.22 -6.10 -6.43
C THR A 245 -1.30 -5.49 -7.32
N ALA A 246 -0.92 -4.63 -8.28
CA ALA A 246 -1.85 -4.03 -9.21
C ALA A 246 -2.54 -5.07 -10.10
N ALA A 247 -1.78 -6.04 -10.63
CA ALA A 247 -2.30 -7.09 -11.51
C ALA A 247 -3.32 -7.99 -10.81
N LEU A 248 -3.14 -8.29 -9.51
CA LEU A 248 -4.14 -9.02 -8.76
C LEU A 248 -5.38 -8.18 -8.49
N MET A 249 -5.21 -6.93 -8.06
CA MET A 249 -6.34 -6.06 -7.73
C MET A 249 -7.21 -5.69 -8.95
N SER A 250 -6.65 -5.68 -10.16
CA SER A 250 -7.34 -5.34 -11.41
C SER A 250 -8.16 -6.49 -12.00
N GLN A 251 -8.03 -7.72 -11.48
CA GLN A 251 -8.74 -8.90 -11.98
C GLN A 251 -10.25 -8.68 -12.07
N LEU A 252 -10.86 -9.18 -13.16
CA LEU A 252 -12.28 -9.02 -13.45
C LEU A 252 -13.19 -9.53 -12.32
N LYS A 253 -12.80 -10.60 -11.60
CA LYS A 253 -13.63 -11.16 -10.52
C LYS A 253 -13.94 -10.13 -9.42
N TYR A 254 -13.00 -9.25 -9.09
CA TYR A 254 -13.18 -8.19 -8.08
C TYR A 254 -14.03 -7.02 -8.56
N ARG A 255 -14.40 -7.02 -9.85
CA ARG A 255 -15.35 -6.07 -10.45
C ARG A 255 -16.72 -6.69 -10.72
N CYS A 256 -16.89 -7.99 -10.48
CA CYS A 256 -18.14 -8.70 -10.68
C CYS A 256 -18.71 -9.32 -9.38
N GLN A 257 -17.85 -9.58 -8.40
CA GLN A 257 -18.18 -10.28 -7.17
C GLN A 257 -17.73 -9.48 -5.93
N GLY A 258 -18.45 -9.67 -4.83
CA GLY A 258 -18.08 -9.24 -3.49
C GLY A 258 -17.93 -10.46 -2.58
N GLY A 259 -17.24 -10.32 -1.44
CA GLY A 259 -17.00 -11.40 -0.47
C GLY A 259 -15.54 -11.81 -0.32
N GLU A 260 -14.65 -11.26 -1.16
CA GLU A 260 -13.25 -11.65 -1.15
C GLU A 260 -12.46 -10.88 -0.08
N VAL A 261 -11.65 -11.60 0.68
CA VAL A 261 -10.68 -11.01 1.63
C VAL A 261 -9.34 -11.63 1.31
N LEU A 262 -8.38 -10.81 0.90
CA LEU A 262 -7.07 -11.28 0.48
C LEU A 262 -6.00 -10.73 1.41
N ASN A 263 -5.19 -11.62 1.96
CA ASN A 263 -3.90 -11.25 2.50
C ASN A 263 -2.92 -11.12 1.32
N LEU A 264 -2.88 -9.94 0.70
CA LEU A 264 -2.12 -9.70 -0.52
C LEU A 264 -0.66 -9.37 -0.19
N PHE A 265 0.17 -10.41 -0.15
CA PHE A 265 1.61 -10.30 -0.02
C PHE A 265 2.33 -11.34 -0.89
N ASN A 266 3.65 -11.20 -1.02
CA ASN A 266 4.46 -12.17 -1.74
C ASN A 266 4.71 -13.41 -0.85
N TYR A 267 3.98 -14.49 -1.06
CA TYR A 267 4.19 -15.72 -0.28
C TYR A 267 5.38 -16.58 -0.76
N ASN A 268 6.10 -16.16 -1.83
CA ASN A 268 7.20 -16.90 -2.43
C ASN A 268 8.57 -16.48 -1.86
N GLY A 269 8.68 -16.49 -0.54
CA GLY A 269 9.92 -16.27 0.20
C GLY A 269 9.88 -15.10 1.16
N LEU A 270 10.86 -15.09 2.06
CA LEU A 270 11.09 -14.09 3.08
C LEU A 270 12.60 -13.87 3.18
N ILE A 271 13.00 -12.67 3.59
CA ILE A 271 14.39 -12.38 3.88
C ILE A 271 14.55 -11.93 5.32
N HIS A 272 15.48 -12.56 6.04
CA HIS A 272 15.85 -12.11 7.38
C HIS A 272 16.57 -10.76 7.29
N TRP A 273 16.35 -9.90 8.29
CA TRP A 273 17.03 -8.61 8.38
C TRP A 273 18.56 -8.73 8.26
N ASN A 274 19.18 -9.69 8.96
CA ASN A 274 20.62 -9.94 8.86
C ASN A 274 21.04 -10.36 7.43
N GLY A 275 20.16 -11.06 6.70
CA GLY A 275 20.36 -11.39 5.28
C GLY A 275 20.44 -10.15 4.39
N ILE A 276 19.62 -9.12 4.64
CA ILE A 276 19.70 -7.85 3.90
C ILE A 276 21.03 -7.14 4.20
N VAL A 277 21.47 -7.11 5.46
CA VAL A 277 22.74 -6.46 5.83
C VAL A 277 23.93 -7.18 5.19
N ASN A 278 23.97 -8.51 5.25
CA ASN A 278 25.00 -9.31 4.60
C ASN A 278 25.00 -9.11 3.07
N TRP A 279 23.81 -9.04 2.47
CA TRP A 279 23.64 -8.78 1.05
C TRP A 279 24.14 -7.38 0.64
N LEU A 280 23.93 -6.34 1.47
CA LEU A 280 24.50 -5.00 1.25
C LEU A 280 26.04 -4.99 1.41
N ASN A 281 26.56 -5.72 2.40
CA ASN A 281 28.01 -5.84 2.62
C ASN A 281 28.73 -6.52 1.47
N ALA A 282 28.13 -7.56 0.88
CA ALA A 282 28.61 -8.21 -0.34
C ALA A 282 28.68 -7.26 -1.56
N ARG A 283 28.13 -6.03 -1.43
CA ARG A 283 28.13 -4.98 -2.46
C ARG A 283 28.94 -3.76 -2.04
N GLY A 284 29.68 -3.84 -0.93
CA GLY A 284 30.63 -2.81 -0.50
C GLY A 284 30.11 -1.80 0.54
N CYS A 285 28.94 -2.00 1.16
CA CYS A 285 28.39 -1.01 2.10
C CYS A 285 29.05 -0.98 3.50
N ASN A 286 29.89 -1.96 3.86
CA ASN A 286 30.61 -2.08 5.14
C ASN A 286 29.79 -1.71 6.41
N ILE A 287 28.74 -2.47 6.69
CA ILE A 287 27.81 -2.28 7.79
C ILE A 287 28.07 -3.33 8.88
N LYS A 288 28.28 -2.90 10.13
CA LYS A 288 28.42 -3.80 11.30
C LYS A 288 27.08 -4.00 12.01
N ILE A 289 26.71 -5.24 12.30
CA ILE A 289 25.52 -5.55 13.12
C ILE A 289 25.91 -5.44 14.60
N ILE A 290 25.12 -4.71 15.39
CA ILE A 290 25.33 -4.46 16.83
C ILE A 290 24.01 -4.58 17.60
N PRO A 291 24.02 -4.73 18.95
CA PRO A 291 22.81 -4.76 19.75
C PRO A 291 21.90 -3.54 19.51
N PHE A 292 20.58 -3.75 19.58
CA PHE A 292 19.59 -2.72 19.22
C PHE A 292 19.80 -1.40 19.95
N TYR A 293 19.98 -1.43 21.28
CA TYR A 293 20.11 -0.21 22.08
C TYR A 293 21.45 0.50 21.84
N GLU A 294 22.53 -0.24 21.54
CA GLU A 294 23.80 0.38 21.11
C GLU A 294 23.64 1.10 19.76
N TRP A 295 22.94 0.48 18.80
CA TRP A 295 22.59 1.13 17.53
C TRP A 295 21.72 2.36 17.76
N GLN A 296 20.72 2.28 18.64
CA GLN A 296 19.84 3.39 18.95
C GLN A 296 20.62 4.58 19.53
N SER A 297 21.55 4.34 20.45
CA SER A 297 22.43 5.39 20.99
C SER A 297 23.28 6.04 19.90
N LYS A 298 23.82 5.26 18.96
CA LYS A 298 24.57 5.81 17.81
C LYS A 298 23.69 6.65 16.89
N LEU A 299 22.46 6.20 16.60
CA LEU A 299 21.51 6.96 15.81
C LEU A 299 21.13 8.30 16.47
N LEU A 300 20.93 8.30 17.79
CA LEU A 300 20.60 9.51 18.56
C LEU A 300 21.75 10.52 18.64
N ALA A 301 23.00 10.04 18.55
CA ALA A 301 24.19 10.86 18.55
C ALA A 301 24.60 11.37 17.15
N ASP A 302 23.92 10.94 16.09
CA ASP A 302 24.19 11.36 14.72
C ASP A 302 23.55 12.71 14.36
N ASN A 303 23.89 13.26 13.19
CA ASN A 303 23.38 14.54 12.74
C ASN A 303 21.99 14.48 12.08
N ASP A 304 21.46 15.65 11.71
CA ASP A 304 20.14 15.81 11.08
C ASP A 304 20.11 15.48 9.58
N GLU A 305 21.26 15.22 8.95
CA GLU A 305 21.38 14.72 7.58
C GLU A 305 21.13 13.21 7.48
N ASN A 306 21.10 12.50 8.61
CA ASN A 306 20.77 11.08 8.63
C ASN A 306 19.34 10.84 8.10
N ALA A 307 19.19 9.85 7.23
CA ALA A 307 17.90 9.52 6.60
C ALA A 307 16.78 9.17 7.59
N LEU A 308 17.13 8.73 8.81
CA LEU A 308 16.18 8.43 9.88
C LEU A 308 15.93 9.57 10.87
N TYR A 309 16.56 10.73 10.72
CA TYR A 309 16.40 11.85 11.66
C TYR A 309 14.90 12.22 11.88
N LYS A 310 14.14 12.34 10.80
CA LYS A 310 12.68 12.61 10.86
C LYS A 310 11.83 11.47 11.47
N PHE A 311 12.44 10.31 11.71
CA PHE A 311 11.82 9.14 12.34
C PHE A 311 12.40 8.82 13.73
N LEU A 312 13.20 9.71 14.33
CA LEU A 312 13.61 9.56 15.73
C LEU A 312 12.43 9.35 16.71
N PRO A 313 11.24 9.95 16.52
CA PRO A 313 10.09 9.63 17.37
C PRO A 313 9.64 8.16 17.31
N LEU A 314 10.02 7.42 16.25
CA LEU A 314 9.73 6.00 16.08
C LEU A 314 10.92 5.10 16.50
N TYR A 315 12.14 5.51 16.17
CA TYR A 315 13.34 4.68 16.33
C TYR A 315 14.18 5.04 17.56
N GLY A 316 14.12 6.30 18.01
CA GLY A 316 14.90 6.84 19.13
C GLY A 316 14.12 6.92 20.44
N SER A 317 12.86 6.47 20.47
CA SER A 317 12.05 6.46 21.69
C SER A 317 12.30 5.23 22.55
N GLU A 318 11.96 5.31 23.84
CA GLU A 318 11.83 4.13 24.69
C GLU A 318 10.82 3.13 24.08
N GLY A 319 11.09 1.83 24.24
CA GLY A 319 10.28 0.75 23.67
C GLY A 319 10.29 0.66 22.14
N ALA A 320 11.16 1.40 21.45
CA ALA A 320 11.25 1.37 19.98
C ALA A 320 11.58 -0.04 19.45
N HIS A 321 12.35 -0.83 20.19
CA HIS A 321 12.71 -2.20 19.80
C HIS A 321 11.47 -3.05 19.51
N ASP A 322 10.51 -3.09 20.44
CA ASP A 322 9.28 -3.86 20.26
C ASP A 322 8.41 -3.31 19.14
N LYS A 323 8.29 -1.97 19.04
CA LYS A 323 7.54 -1.32 17.96
C LYS A 323 8.10 -1.70 16.58
N ILE A 324 9.42 -1.72 16.44
CA ILE A 324 10.09 -2.05 15.18
C ILE A 324 9.92 -3.53 14.84
N LEU A 325 10.05 -4.40 15.84
CA LEU A 325 9.89 -5.84 15.63
C LEU A 325 8.48 -6.17 15.15
N ARG A 326 7.43 -5.47 15.60
CA ARG A 326 6.05 -5.66 15.10
C ARG A 326 5.92 -5.53 13.58
N PHE A 327 6.81 -4.78 12.90
CA PHE A 327 6.85 -4.75 11.45
C PHE A 327 7.47 -6.04 10.89
N GLY A 328 6.64 -7.04 10.64
CA GLY A 328 7.03 -8.30 9.99
C GLY A 328 7.18 -9.51 10.92
N ARG A 329 7.00 -9.36 12.25
CA ARG A 329 7.13 -10.47 13.23
C ARG A 329 6.24 -11.69 12.93
N GLU A 330 5.17 -11.50 12.16
CA GLU A 330 4.15 -12.54 11.98
C GLU A 330 3.77 -12.76 10.52
N ILE A 331 4.60 -12.36 9.55
CA ILE A 331 4.26 -12.54 8.13
C ILE A 331 3.98 -14.01 7.77
N GLU A 332 4.70 -14.94 8.41
CA GLU A 332 4.52 -16.39 8.26
C GLU A 332 3.19 -16.89 8.84
N ARG A 333 2.54 -16.10 9.71
CA ARG A 333 1.27 -16.45 10.35
C ARG A 333 0.06 -15.98 9.54
N PHE A 334 0.22 -15.40 8.35
CA PHE A 334 -0.91 -15.04 7.50
C PHE A 334 -1.27 -16.21 6.58
N ARG A 335 -2.52 -16.64 6.61
CA ARG A 335 -3.06 -17.53 5.57
C ARG A 335 -3.07 -16.80 4.24
N TYR A 336 -2.71 -17.48 3.16
CA TYR A 336 -2.52 -16.90 1.82
C TYR A 336 -3.18 -17.74 0.72
N LYS A 337 -4.21 -18.54 1.05
CA LYS A 337 -4.86 -19.44 0.10
C LYS A 337 -5.51 -18.64 -1.04
N LYS A 338 -6.29 -17.61 -0.72
CA LYS A 338 -7.01 -16.81 -1.72
C LYS A 338 -6.06 -15.97 -2.59
N VAL A 339 -4.99 -15.42 -2.01
CA VAL A 339 -3.98 -14.71 -2.83
C VAL A 339 -3.22 -15.68 -3.75
N LYS A 340 -2.94 -16.92 -3.31
CA LYS A 340 -2.33 -17.95 -4.16
C LYS A 340 -3.24 -18.33 -5.34
N GLU A 341 -4.51 -18.59 -5.06
CA GLU A 341 -5.51 -18.87 -6.11
C GLU A 341 -5.65 -17.69 -7.10
N ALA A 342 -5.65 -16.45 -6.59
CA ALA A 342 -5.65 -15.26 -7.44
C ALA A 342 -4.40 -15.17 -8.32
N THR A 343 -3.22 -15.51 -7.78
CA THR A 343 -1.94 -15.52 -8.51
C THR A 343 -1.95 -16.53 -9.65
N GLU A 344 -2.40 -17.75 -9.36
CA GLU A 344 -2.55 -18.82 -10.35
C GLU A 344 -3.54 -18.42 -11.45
N SER A 345 -4.68 -17.80 -11.07
CA SER A 345 -5.68 -17.32 -12.02
C SER A 345 -5.17 -16.19 -12.93
N ALA A 346 -4.33 -15.28 -12.42
CA ALA A 346 -3.65 -14.27 -13.24
C ALA A 346 -2.53 -14.83 -14.11
N ARG A 347 -2.14 -16.10 -13.91
CA ARG A 347 -0.92 -16.68 -14.49
C ARG A 347 0.32 -15.82 -14.21
N TYR A 348 0.32 -15.15 -13.06
CA TYR A 348 1.42 -14.29 -12.67
C TYR A 348 2.55 -15.14 -12.08
N VAL A 349 3.76 -15.00 -12.62
CA VAL A 349 4.95 -15.64 -12.05
C VAL A 349 5.48 -14.76 -10.93
N LEU A 350 5.10 -15.09 -9.70
CA LEU A 350 5.51 -14.34 -8.52
C LEU A 350 7.03 -14.47 -8.33
N PRO A 351 7.80 -13.38 -8.40
CA PRO A 351 9.24 -13.46 -8.27
C PRO A 351 9.62 -14.05 -6.91
N SER A 352 10.56 -14.99 -6.94
CA SER A 352 11.17 -15.46 -5.70
C SER A 352 11.87 -14.29 -5.05
N LEU A 353 11.63 -14.12 -3.74
CA LEU A 353 12.25 -13.11 -2.90
C LEU A 353 13.74 -13.43 -2.69
N LYS A 354 14.55 -13.22 -3.74
CA LYS A 354 16.00 -13.46 -3.78
C LYS A 354 16.77 -12.19 -4.10
N TYR A 355 18.09 -12.32 -4.09
CA TYR A 355 19.02 -11.24 -4.35
C TYR A 355 18.84 -10.55 -5.71
N GLU A 356 18.32 -11.23 -6.74
CA GLU A 356 18.04 -10.60 -8.04
C GLU A 356 17.00 -9.47 -7.95
N LEU A 357 15.92 -9.67 -7.19
CA LEU A 357 14.91 -8.63 -6.99
C LEU A 357 15.48 -7.46 -6.19
N LEU A 358 16.31 -7.75 -5.18
CA LEU A 358 16.99 -6.73 -4.40
C LEU A 358 18.04 -5.98 -5.22
N ASP A 359 18.76 -6.65 -6.12
CA ASP A 359 19.72 -6.04 -7.05
C ASP A 359 19.04 -5.06 -7.97
N ARG A 360 17.88 -5.46 -8.52
CA ARG A 360 17.06 -4.58 -9.35
C ARG A 360 16.59 -3.35 -8.59
N TYR A 361 16.13 -3.52 -7.34
CA TYR A 361 15.75 -2.38 -6.50
C TYR A 361 16.96 -1.50 -6.17
N LEU A 362 18.12 -2.09 -5.86
CA LEU A 362 19.33 -1.34 -5.60
C LEU A 362 19.77 -0.52 -6.81
N GLY A 363 19.78 -1.12 -8.00
CA GLY A 363 20.11 -0.43 -9.25
C GLY A 363 19.24 0.80 -9.45
N TYR A 364 17.91 0.64 -9.34
CA TYR A 364 16.99 1.77 -9.42
C TYR A 364 17.29 2.84 -8.35
N LEU A 365 17.50 2.45 -7.09
CA LEU A 365 17.79 3.41 -6.01
C LEU A 365 19.13 4.15 -6.22
N GLN A 366 20.10 3.51 -6.86
CA GLN A 366 21.40 4.10 -7.21
C GLN A 366 21.29 5.05 -8.41
N GLU A 367 20.54 4.66 -9.45
CA GLU A 367 20.21 5.52 -10.60
C GLU A 367 19.49 6.80 -10.16
N GLN A 368 18.55 6.67 -9.20
CA GLN A 368 17.84 7.80 -8.59
C GLN A 368 18.70 8.58 -7.58
N LYS A 369 19.99 8.24 -7.43
CA LYS A 369 20.95 8.84 -6.47
C LYS A 369 20.45 8.83 -5.01
N PHE A 370 19.53 7.90 -4.70
CA PHE A 370 18.99 7.78 -3.35
C PHE A 370 19.94 6.98 -2.44
N LEU A 371 20.51 5.89 -2.96
CA LEU A 371 21.58 5.12 -2.33
C LEU A 371 22.91 5.31 -3.07
N PRO A 372 24.05 5.28 -2.38
CA PRO A 372 25.35 5.39 -3.03
C PRO A 372 25.70 4.12 -3.82
N VAL A 373 26.59 4.27 -4.80
CA VAL A 373 27.31 3.16 -5.44
C VAL A 373 28.63 2.99 -4.68
N PRO A 374 28.85 1.88 -3.96
CA PRO A 374 30.10 1.67 -3.26
C PRO A 374 31.29 1.57 -4.23
N PRO A 375 32.49 2.06 -3.85
CA PRO A 375 33.67 2.03 -4.71
C PRO A 375 34.09 0.59 -5.01
N GLY A 376 34.45 0.31 -6.28
CA GLY A 376 34.95 -0.99 -6.74
C GLY A 376 33.92 -1.91 -7.41
N ARG A 377 32.82 -1.35 -7.93
CA ARG A 377 31.83 -2.07 -8.76
C ARG A 377 31.92 -1.70 -10.22
#